data_AF-A0A809XJG1-F1
#
_entry.id   AF-A0A809XJG1-F1
#
_cell.length_a   1.000
_cell.length_b   1.000
_cell.length_c   1.000
_cell.angle_alpha   90.00
_cell.angle_beta   90.00
_cell.angle_gamma   90.00
#
_symmetry.space_group_name_H-M   'P 1'
#
loop_
_entity.id
_entity.type
_entity.pdbx_description
1 polymer ?
#
loop_
_entity_poly.entity_id
_entity_poly.type
_entity_poly.pdbx_seq_one_letter_code
_entity_poly.pdbx_strand_id
1 'polypeptide(L)'
;MAMYSKRSFDQDCYQLIPSRFPIIEVYERLGDDQLQTAAKVLEERTNPRLAAIKQLPSVPKAGEKSASQYQNWNHAPFAYKDPRGTFFLGPTLGCLELASDINTALAFALLRREEFLGSTGEPAMGLDMRVFSRRVTGSFHDLTKLDPNLPKAERRKIGHQLHDSGSPGVLFCRPGFGDHRFLSIFDGALLPRAVQGAHYRFVWDGQKIKSIYDFSDGKEILRGALVAPDVGRDAAE
;
A
#
# COMPACT_ATOMS: atom_id res chain seq x y z
N MET A 1 6.07 19.25 -22.58
CA MET A 1 4.69 19.06 -23.07
C MET A 1 4.21 17.71 -22.58
N ALA A 2 3.19 17.68 -21.72
CA ALA A 2 2.73 16.44 -21.08
C ALA A 2 2.03 15.54 -22.12
N MET A 3 2.62 14.38 -22.41
CA MET A 3 2.12 13.39 -23.37
C MET A 3 0.85 12.68 -22.89
N TYR A 4 0.52 12.78 -21.60
CA TYR A 4 -0.60 12.09 -20.95
C TYR A 4 -1.60 13.09 -20.38
N SER A 5 -2.90 12.88 -20.64
CA SER A 5 -3.97 13.72 -20.10
C SER A 5 -4.17 13.48 -18.60
N LYS A 6 -4.63 14.50 -17.87
CA LYS A 6 -5.12 14.31 -16.51
C LYS A 6 -6.61 13.95 -16.50
N ARG A 7 -7.01 13.16 -15.52
CA ARG A 7 -8.39 12.75 -15.25
C ARG A 7 -8.77 13.13 -13.82
N SER A 8 -9.94 13.74 -13.67
CA SER A 8 -10.55 13.96 -12.36
C SER A 8 -10.93 12.62 -11.72
N PHE A 9 -10.68 12.49 -10.43
CA PHE A 9 -10.88 11.27 -9.66
C PHE A 9 -11.49 11.62 -8.31
N ASP A 10 -12.55 10.92 -7.93
CA ASP A 10 -13.26 11.06 -6.65
C ASP A 10 -13.91 9.72 -6.29
N GLN A 11 -13.19 8.87 -5.56
CA GLN A 11 -13.71 7.57 -5.11
C GLN A 11 -12.87 7.00 -3.95
N ASP A 12 -13.45 6.01 -3.27
CA ASP A 12 -12.73 5.26 -2.25
C ASP A 12 -11.67 4.37 -2.87
N CYS A 13 -10.49 4.37 -2.26
CA CYS A 13 -9.37 3.52 -2.64
C CYS A 13 -8.81 2.80 -1.42
N TYR A 14 -8.24 1.62 -1.66
CA TYR A 14 -7.97 0.64 -0.63
C TYR A 14 -6.52 0.18 -0.66
N GLN A 15 -6.00 -0.13 0.53
CA GLN A 15 -4.70 -0.74 0.76
C GLN A 15 -4.83 -1.72 1.92
N LEU A 16 -4.09 -2.83 1.86
CA LEU A 16 -3.87 -3.68 3.02
C LEU A 16 -2.43 -3.56 3.53
N ILE A 17 -2.28 -3.63 4.84
CA ILE A 17 -0.98 -3.76 5.50
C ILE A 17 -1.01 -4.90 6.51
N PRO A 18 0.15 -5.54 6.79
CA PRO A 18 0.25 -6.48 7.89
C PRO A 18 -0.22 -5.89 9.22
N SER A 19 -0.87 -6.72 10.03
CA SER A 19 -1.45 -6.34 11.31
C SER A 19 -1.41 -7.51 12.29
N ARG A 20 -1.97 -7.29 13.46
CA ARG A 20 -2.36 -8.32 14.43
C ARG A 20 -3.82 -8.10 14.77
N PHE A 21 -4.56 -9.19 14.91
CA PHE A 21 -5.95 -9.14 15.37
C PHE A 21 -6.18 -10.08 16.56
N PRO A 22 -6.73 -9.58 17.70
CA PRO A 22 -7.05 -8.17 17.98
C PRO A 22 -5.79 -7.29 17.98
N ILE A 23 -6.00 -5.99 17.73
CA ILE A 23 -4.90 -5.01 17.71
C ILE A 23 -4.37 -4.87 19.15
N ILE A 24 -3.04 -4.94 19.27
CA ILE A 24 -2.29 -4.72 20.51
C ILE A 24 -1.25 -3.64 20.29
N GLU A 25 -0.76 -3.03 21.36
CA GLU A 25 0.33 -2.06 21.27
C GLU A 25 1.64 -2.77 20.90
N VAL A 26 2.46 -2.13 20.06
CA VAL A 26 3.63 -2.78 19.42
C VAL A 26 4.63 -3.35 20.42
N TYR A 27 4.78 -2.72 21.59
CA TYR A 27 5.72 -3.12 22.64
C TYR A 27 5.07 -3.81 23.84
N GLU A 28 3.75 -4.01 23.84
CA GLU A 28 2.98 -4.56 24.97
C GLU A 28 3.53 -5.93 25.44
N ARG A 29 4.08 -6.71 24.52
CA ARG A 29 4.63 -8.06 24.80
C ARG A 29 6.01 -8.07 25.42
N LEU A 30 6.69 -6.93 25.54
CA LEU A 30 8.00 -6.87 26.20
C LEU A 30 7.89 -7.04 27.73
N GLY A 31 6.67 -6.99 28.29
CA GLY A 31 6.45 -7.17 29.72
C GLY A 31 6.62 -5.85 30.46
N ASP A 32 7.78 -5.64 31.07
CA ASP A 32 7.98 -4.50 31.98
C ASP A 32 7.95 -3.11 31.29
N ASP A 33 7.50 -2.09 32.02
CA ASP A 33 7.34 -0.73 31.51
C ASP A 33 8.68 -0.05 31.14
N GLN A 34 9.79 -0.47 31.76
CA GLN A 34 11.11 0.10 31.49
C GLN A 34 11.62 -0.35 30.12
N LEU A 35 11.46 -1.63 29.77
CA LEU A 35 11.75 -2.21 28.46
C LEU A 35 10.86 -1.60 27.38
N GLN A 36 9.57 -1.45 27.67
CA GLN A 36 8.66 -0.77 26.74
C GLN A 36 9.09 0.67 26.46
N THR A 37 9.49 1.40 27.50
CA THR A 37 9.97 2.78 27.39
C THR A 37 11.29 2.84 26.61
N ALA A 38 12.23 1.95 26.92
CA ALA A 38 13.51 1.86 26.22
C ALA A 38 13.31 1.54 24.73
N ALA A 39 12.37 0.65 24.40
CA ALA A 39 12.03 0.32 23.02
C ALA A 39 11.45 1.52 22.27
N LYS A 40 10.55 2.31 22.89
CA LYS A 40 10.03 3.56 22.30
C LYS A 40 11.14 4.58 22.05
N VAL A 41 12.03 4.79 23.01
CA VAL A 41 13.17 5.70 22.86
C VAL A 41 14.11 5.25 21.73
N LEU A 42 14.34 3.94 21.61
CA LEU A 42 15.13 3.39 20.52
C LEU A 42 14.45 3.60 19.16
N GLU A 43 13.13 3.39 19.09
CA GLU A 43 12.33 3.66 17.88
C GLU A 43 12.45 5.12 17.46
N GLU A 44 12.27 6.07 18.40
CA GLU A 44 12.38 7.50 18.12
C GLU A 44 13.72 7.93 17.53
N ARG A 45 14.79 7.19 17.86
CA ARG A 45 16.16 7.45 17.37
C ARG A 45 16.46 6.78 16.04
N THR A 46 15.87 5.62 15.78
CA THR A 46 16.28 4.74 14.66
C THR A 46 15.25 4.65 13.55
N ASN A 47 13.99 4.99 13.83
CA ASN A 47 12.90 4.83 12.88
C ASN A 47 12.91 5.98 11.85
N PRO A 48 13.23 5.72 10.57
CA PRO A 48 13.32 6.76 9.55
C PRO A 48 11.97 7.45 9.30
N ARG A 49 10.85 6.77 9.56
CA ARG A 49 9.51 7.38 9.49
C ARG A 49 9.32 8.46 10.54
N LEU A 50 9.76 8.23 11.78
CA LEU A 50 9.66 9.24 12.84
C LEU A 50 10.58 10.43 12.56
N ALA A 51 11.77 10.18 12.00
CA ALA A 51 12.66 11.24 11.53
C ALA A 51 12.04 12.08 10.41
N ALA A 52 11.41 11.45 9.41
CA ALA A 52 10.76 12.15 8.30
C ALA A 52 9.49 12.91 8.73
N ILE A 53 8.70 12.40 9.68
CA ILE A 53 7.54 13.14 10.24
C ILE A 53 7.98 14.46 10.89
N LYS A 54 9.15 14.51 11.54
CA LYS A 54 9.70 15.73 12.16
C LYS A 54 10.05 16.82 11.14
N GLN A 55 10.18 16.48 9.85
CA GLN A 55 10.45 17.43 8.77
C GLN A 55 9.16 18.02 8.17
N LEU A 56 7.99 17.47 8.50
CA LEU A 56 6.72 18.03 8.05
C LEU A 56 6.45 19.38 8.75
N PRO A 57 5.79 20.35 8.07
CA PRO A 57 5.39 21.64 8.66
C PRO A 57 4.60 21.44 9.96
N SER A 58 4.64 22.36 10.94
CA SER A 58 4.05 22.21 12.28
C SER A 58 2.80 21.32 12.41
N VAL A 59 2.75 20.52 13.49
CA VAL A 59 1.65 19.59 13.79
C VAL A 59 0.30 20.32 13.71
N PRO A 60 -0.54 19.96 12.75
CA PRO A 60 -1.80 20.64 12.50
C PRO A 60 -2.84 20.28 13.56
N LYS A 61 -3.83 21.16 13.77
CA LYS A 61 -4.90 20.88 14.74
C LYS A 61 -5.71 19.67 14.29
N ALA A 62 -6.26 18.93 15.25
CA ALA A 62 -7.16 17.81 14.95
C ALA A 62 -8.32 18.28 14.07
N GLY A 63 -8.50 17.64 12.91
CA GLY A 63 -9.53 17.99 11.92
C GLY A 63 -9.00 18.76 10.69
N GLU A 64 -7.79 19.32 10.74
CA GLU A 64 -7.15 19.92 9.57
C GLU A 64 -6.75 18.85 8.54
N LYS A 65 -6.84 19.16 7.24
CA LYS A 65 -6.48 18.22 6.18
C LYS A 65 -5.03 17.74 6.29
N SER A 66 -4.11 18.60 6.70
CA SER A 66 -2.70 18.27 6.94
C SER A 66 -2.52 17.20 8.04
N ALA A 67 -3.46 17.02 8.97
CA ALA A 67 -3.37 16.01 10.02
C ALA A 67 -3.40 14.58 9.48
N SER A 68 -3.95 14.35 8.28
CA SER A 68 -3.92 13.04 7.62
C SER A 68 -2.50 12.61 7.24
N GLN A 69 -1.59 13.56 6.98
CA GLN A 69 -0.20 13.27 6.61
C GLN A 69 0.57 12.68 7.79
N TYR A 70 0.11 12.89 9.02
CA TYR A 70 0.70 12.33 10.24
C TYR A 70 0.23 10.92 10.55
N GLN A 71 -0.77 10.39 9.83
CA GLN A 71 -1.15 9.00 10.02
C GLN A 71 -0.01 8.09 9.53
N ASN A 72 0.41 7.16 10.38
CA ASN A 72 1.49 6.23 10.09
C ASN A 72 1.33 5.57 8.70
N TRP A 73 0.11 5.17 8.34
CA TRP A 73 -0.23 4.51 7.07
C TRP A 73 -0.27 5.44 5.84
N ASN A 74 -0.32 6.75 6.03
CA ASN A 74 -0.22 7.73 4.95
C ASN A 74 1.23 8.17 4.73
N HIS A 75 2.02 8.24 5.80
CA HIS A 75 3.40 8.69 5.74
C HIS A 75 4.39 7.55 5.42
N ALA A 76 4.16 6.35 5.96
CA ALA A 76 5.05 5.20 5.83
C ALA A 76 5.52 4.89 4.39
N PRO A 77 4.65 4.91 3.35
CA PRO A 77 5.08 4.61 1.97
C PRO A 77 6.12 5.60 1.40
N PHE A 78 6.20 6.82 1.95
CA PHE A 78 7.15 7.84 1.51
C PHE A 78 8.47 7.75 2.29
N ALA A 79 8.42 7.26 3.53
CA ALA A 79 9.60 7.07 4.38
C ALA A 79 10.29 5.71 4.20
N TYR A 80 9.51 4.64 4.02
CA TYR A 80 9.99 3.28 3.79
C TYR A 80 9.82 2.89 2.32
N LYS A 81 10.80 3.29 1.51
CA LYS A 81 10.80 3.01 0.07
C LYS A 81 11.00 1.50 -0.16
N ASP A 82 10.17 0.89 -1.01
CA ASP A 82 10.35 -0.52 -1.36
C ASP A 82 11.64 -0.67 -2.18
N PRO A 83 12.61 -1.50 -1.75
CA PRO A 83 13.86 -1.70 -2.46
C PRO A 83 13.68 -2.28 -3.87
N ARG A 84 12.52 -2.85 -4.19
CA ARG A 84 12.17 -3.28 -5.55
C ARG A 84 11.59 -2.15 -6.40
N GLY A 85 11.17 -1.05 -5.79
CA GLY A 85 10.36 0.01 -6.39
C GLY A 85 8.88 -0.35 -6.44
N THR A 86 8.09 0.47 -7.13
CA THR A 86 6.65 0.29 -7.34
C THR A 86 6.35 0.04 -8.82
N PHE A 87 5.08 0.10 -9.23
CA PHE A 87 4.70 -0.14 -10.62
C PHE A 87 5.25 0.94 -11.56
N PHE A 88 5.18 2.20 -11.18
CA PHE A 88 5.71 3.30 -12.01
C PHE A 88 7.01 3.91 -11.50
N LEU A 89 7.43 3.64 -10.27
CA LEU A 89 8.62 4.26 -9.69
C LEU A 89 9.72 3.25 -9.37
N GLY A 90 10.97 3.71 -9.45
CA GLY A 90 12.13 2.96 -8.98
C GLY A 90 12.23 2.98 -7.44
N PRO A 91 13.22 2.28 -6.87
CA PRO A 91 13.37 2.13 -5.41
C PRO A 91 13.81 3.40 -4.68
N THR A 92 14.22 4.43 -5.40
CA THR A 92 14.71 5.70 -4.84
C THR A 92 13.58 6.66 -4.46
N LEU A 93 12.35 6.40 -4.92
CA LEU A 93 11.18 7.23 -4.67
C LEU A 93 10.15 6.47 -3.83
N GLY A 94 9.51 7.20 -2.91
CA GLY A 94 8.39 6.67 -2.14
C GLY A 94 7.08 7.11 -2.77
N CYS A 95 6.10 6.21 -2.82
CA CYS A 95 4.74 6.53 -3.22
C CYS A 95 3.76 5.58 -2.54
N LEU A 96 2.51 6.02 -2.41
CA LEU A 96 1.43 5.14 -1.95
C LEU A 96 0.65 4.58 -3.14
N GLU A 97 0.67 3.25 -3.30
CA GLU A 97 -0.18 2.55 -4.26
C GLU A 97 -1.49 2.11 -3.60
N LEU A 98 -2.61 2.40 -4.27
CA LEU A 98 -3.95 2.06 -3.84
C LEU A 98 -4.71 1.36 -4.97
N ALA A 99 -5.59 0.43 -4.63
CA ALA A 99 -6.56 -0.14 -5.57
C ALA A 99 -7.90 0.59 -5.50
N SER A 100 -8.62 0.64 -6.62
CA SER A 100 -9.93 1.29 -6.75
C SER A 100 -11.08 0.58 -6.03
N ASP A 101 -10.89 -0.69 -5.65
CA ASP A 101 -11.90 -1.50 -4.98
C ASP A 101 -11.24 -2.50 -4.02
N ILE A 102 -12.04 -3.03 -3.10
CA ILE A 102 -11.57 -3.90 -2.02
C ILE A 102 -11.09 -5.27 -2.50
N ASN A 103 -11.75 -5.86 -3.49
CA ASN A 103 -11.38 -7.19 -4.00
C ASN A 103 -10.03 -7.11 -4.74
N THR A 104 -9.83 -6.07 -5.54
CA THR A 104 -8.55 -5.76 -6.18
C THR A 104 -7.46 -5.50 -5.14
N ALA A 105 -7.76 -4.78 -4.06
CA ALA A 105 -6.79 -4.56 -2.98
C ALA A 105 -6.40 -5.87 -2.28
N LEU A 106 -7.37 -6.74 -2.00
CA LEU A 106 -7.15 -8.07 -1.41
C LEU A 106 -6.30 -8.94 -2.32
N ALA A 107 -6.64 -9.03 -3.60
CA ALA A 107 -5.91 -9.78 -4.62
C ALA A 107 -4.47 -9.27 -4.77
N PHE A 108 -4.28 -7.95 -4.85
CA PHE A 108 -2.95 -7.34 -4.94
C PHE A 108 -2.12 -7.61 -3.68
N ALA A 109 -2.69 -7.40 -2.50
CA ALA A 109 -2.02 -7.68 -1.25
C ALA A 109 -1.65 -9.17 -1.13
N LEU A 110 -2.54 -10.06 -1.57
CA LEU A 110 -2.30 -11.50 -1.60
C LEU A 110 -1.03 -11.78 -2.40
N LEU A 111 -0.96 -11.39 -3.67
CA LEU A 111 0.20 -11.65 -4.52
C LEU A 111 1.51 -11.09 -3.92
N ARG A 112 1.45 -9.90 -3.34
CA ARG A 112 2.60 -9.25 -2.67
C ARG A 112 3.04 -9.96 -1.40
N ARG A 113 2.15 -10.67 -0.71
CA ARG A 113 2.49 -11.50 0.45
C ARG A 113 3.04 -12.84 0.01
N GLU A 114 2.53 -13.44 -1.07
CA GLU A 114 3.11 -14.67 -1.64
C GLU A 114 4.54 -14.46 -2.11
N GLU A 115 4.81 -13.37 -2.82
CA GLU A 115 6.16 -13.01 -3.27
C GLU A 115 7.11 -12.86 -2.08
N PHE A 116 6.66 -12.16 -1.02
CA PHE A 116 7.46 -11.94 0.19
C PHE A 116 7.73 -13.24 0.95
N LEU A 117 6.69 -14.00 1.30
CA LEU A 117 6.82 -15.23 2.08
C LEU A 117 7.54 -16.33 1.30
N GLY A 118 7.32 -16.41 -0.02
CA GLY A 118 8.03 -17.33 -0.90
C GLY A 118 9.52 -17.00 -1.04
N SER A 119 9.91 -15.73 -0.92
CA SER A 119 11.32 -15.33 -0.99
C SER A 119 12.16 -15.79 0.20
N THR A 120 11.51 -16.05 1.35
CA THR A 120 12.17 -16.53 2.57
C THR A 120 11.83 -17.99 2.91
N GLY A 121 11.00 -18.66 2.10
CA GLY A 121 10.62 -20.06 2.32
C GLY A 121 9.81 -20.27 3.60
N GLU A 122 8.96 -19.30 3.97
CA GLU A 122 8.18 -19.39 5.21
C GLU A 122 7.27 -20.62 5.23
N PRO A 123 7.17 -21.33 6.37
CA PRO A 123 6.25 -22.45 6.53
C PRO A 123 4.79 -21.99 6.49
N ALA A 124 3.86 -22.93 6.36
CA ALA A 124 2.43 -22.66 6.40
C ALA A 124 2.04 -21.85 7.65
N MET A 125 1.30 -20.75 7.46
CA MET A 125 0.93 -19.84 8.54
C MET A 125 -0.30 -18.98 8.21
N GLY A 126 -0.86 -18.36 9.24
CA GLY A 126 -1.84 -17.28 9.08
C GLY A 126 -1.16 -15.92 9.17
N LEU A 127 -1.36 -15.07 8.17
CA LEU A 127 -0.89 -13.69 8.19
C LEU A 127 -2.08 -12.74 8.35
N ASP A 128 -2.13 -12.05 9.49
CA ASP A 128 -3.18 -11.06 9.74
C ASP A 128 -2.86 -9.76 8.99
N MET A 129 -3.88 -9.24 8.30
CA MET A 129 -3.85 -8.03 7.49
C MET A 129 -4.98 -7.12 7.95
N ARG A 130 -4.82 -5.81 7.77
CA ARG A 130 -5.89 -4.83 7.98
C ARG A 130 -6.05 -3.95 6.76
N VAL A 131 -7.28 -3.57 6.46
CA VAL A 131 -7.61 -2.66 5.36
C VAL A 131 -7.59 -1.21 5.84
N PHE A 132 -7.09 -0.34 4.97
CA PHE A 132 -7.31 1.09 5.04
C PHE A 132 -8.02 1.56 3.78
N SER A 133 -9.10 2.30 3.96
CA SER A 133 -9.83 2.98 2.89
C SER A 133 -9.62 4.49 2.99
N ARG A 134 -9.61 5.17 1.85
CA ARG A 134 -9.52 6.63 1.79
C ARG A 134 -10.26 7.15 0.55
N ARG A 135 -11.05 8.21 0.71
CA ARG A 135 -11.73 8.90 -0.41
C ARG A 135 -10.77 9.82 -1.14
N VAL A 136 -10.11 9.32 -2.18
CA VAL A 136 -9.11 10.11 -2.91
C VAL A 136 -9.82 11.04 -3.88
N THR A 137 -9.49 12.34 -3.79
CA THR A 137 -10.01 13.40 -4.65
C THR A 137 -8.87 14.15 -5.32
N GLY A 138 -8.96 14.40 -6.63
CA GLY A 138 -7.92 15.15 -7.35
C GLY A 138 -7.94 14.97 -8.86
N SER A 139 -6.84 15.39 -9.50
CA SER A 139 -6.63 15.26 -10.94
C SER A 139 -5.29 14.58 -11.20
N PHE A 140 -5.32 13.34 -11.67
CA PHE A 140 -4.16 12.46 -11.82
C PHE A 140 -3.86 12.20 -13.30
N HIS A 141 -2.60 11.96 -13.67
CA HIS A 141 -2.30 11.56 -15.04
C HIS A 141 -2.92 10.19 -15.35
N ASP A 142 -3.71 10.12 -16.42
CA ASP A 142 -4.42 8.91 -16.82
C ASP A 142 -3.56 8.07 -17.75
N LEU A 143 -3.05 6.98 -17.20
CA LEU A 143 -2.25 5.97 -17.89
C LEU A 143 -3.05 4.69 -18.14
N THR A 144 -4.37 4.69 -17.94
CA THR A 144 -5.22 3.50 -18.12
C THR A 144 -5.32 3.02 -19.56
N LYS A 145 -4.85 3.81 -20.52
CA LYS A 145 -4.74 3.45 -21.94
C LYS A 145 -3.38 2.87 -22.33
N LEU A 146 -2.39 2.87 -21.43
CA LEU A 146 -1.13 2.19 -21.68
C LEU A 146 -1.35 0.68 -21.61
N ASP A 147 -0.58 -0.07 -22.40
CA ASP A 147 -0.50 -1.52 -22.24
C ASP A 147 -0.04 -1.84 -20.81
N PRO A 148 -0.83 -2.57 -20.00
CA PRO A 148 -0.40 -2.96 -18.65
C PRO A 148 0.89 -3.79 -18.66
N ASN A 149 1.22 -4.45 -19.77
CA ASN A 149 2.42 -5.28 -19.93
C ASN A 149 3.65 -4.50 -20.41
N LEU A 150 3.60 -3.17 -20.41
CA LEU A 150 4.71 -2.33 -20.82
C LEU A 150 6.00 -2.71 -20.04
N PRO A 151 7.16 -2.83 -20.73
CA PRO A 151 8.41 -3.23 -20.07
C PRO A 151 8.74 -2.38 -18.85
N LYS A 152 9.28 -3.03 -17.81
CA LYS A 152 9.59 -2.39 -16.51
C LYS A 152 10.40 -1.10 -16.61
N ALA A 153 11.42 -1.10 -17.47
CA ALA A 153 12.25 0.08 -17.70
C ALA A 153 11.45 1.25 -18.30
N GLU A 154 10.53 0.96 -19.21
CA GLU A 154 9.73 1.96 -19.91
C GLU A 154 8.64 2.55 -19.01
N ARG A 155 7.87 1.71 -18.30
CA ARG A 155 6.91 2.18 -17.29
C ARG A 155 7.59 3.05 -16.24
N ARG A 156 8.79 2.67 -15.77
CA ARG A 156 9.54 3.45 -14.78
C ARG A 156 10.07 4.76 -15.33
N LYS A 157 10.46 4.81 -16.59
CA LYS A 157 10.85 6.06 -17.26
C LYS A 157 9.67 7.04 -17.31
N ILE A 158 8.48 6.56 -17.67
CA ILE A 158 7.25 7.37 -17.68
C ILE A 158 6.93 7.90 -16.27
N GLY A 159 6.97 7.02 -15.26
CA GLY A 159 6.67 7.41 -13.88
C GLY A 159 7.63 8.46 -13.33
N HIS A 160 8.94 8.33 -13.57
CA HIS A 160 9.92 9.34 -13.17
C HIS A 160 9.70 10.68 -13.88
N GLN A 161 9.46 10.68 -15.20
CA GLN A 161 9.17 11.91 -15.93
C GLN A 161 7.95 12.65 -15.38
N LEU A 162 6.89 11.90 -15.04
CA LEU A 162 5.68 12.47 -14.45
C LEU A 162 5.93 12.99 -13.03
N HIS A 163 6.65 12.23 -12.21
CA HIS A 163 7.06 12.66 -10.87
C HIS A 163 7.87 13.97 -10.92
N ASP A 164 8.90 14.03 -11.75
CA ASP A 164 9.79 15.20 -11.88
C ASP A 164 9.07 16.44 -12.45
N SER A 165 7.99 16.23 -13.21
CA SER A 165 7.12 17.31 -13.68
C SER A 165 6.13 17.84 -12.63
N GLY A 166 6.16 17.32 -11.40
CA GLY A 166 5.24 17.71 -10.32
C GLY A 166 3.86 17.06 -10.43
N SER A 167 3.77 15.86 -11.01
CA SER A 167 2.51 15.11 -11.04
C SER A 167 2.06 14.73 -9.62
N PRO A 168 0.77 14.91 -9.26
CA PRO A 168 0.25 14.43 -7.98
C PRO A 168 0.22 12.89 -7.88
N GLY A 169 0.23 12.22 -9.02
CA GLY A 169 0.15 10.76 -9.12
C GLY A 169 -0.36 10.30 -10.48
N VAL A 170 -0.52 8.99 -10.62
CA VAL A 170 -0.96 8.32 -11.85
C VAL A 170 -2.09 7.34 -11.58
N LEU A 171 -3.04 7.24 -12.52
CA LEU A 171 -4.08 6.22 -12.58
C LEU A 171 -3.72 5.21 -13.67
N PHE A 172 -3.77 3.92 -13.37
CA PHE A 172 -3.29 2.88 -14.28
C PHE A 172 -4.01 1.55 -14.08
N CYS A 173 -3.79 0.62 -15.01
CA CYS A 173 -4.19 -0.77 -14.90
C CYS A 173 -2.95 -1.66 -14.76
N ARG A 174 -3.08 -2.84 -14.15
CA ARG A 174 -1.99 -3.81 -13.98
C ARG A 174 -2.28 -5.10 -14.72
N PRO A 175 -1.24 -5.84 -15.19
CA PRO A 175 -1.42 -7.17 -15.75
C PRO A 175 -2.23 -8.07 -14.80
N GLY A 176 -3.16 -8.84 -15.34
CA GLY A 176 -3.98 -9.78 -14.56
C GLY A 176 -5.10 -9.17 -13.70
N PHE A 177 -5.25 -7.84 -13.69
CA PHE A 177 -6.33 -7.15 -12.98
C PHE A 177 -7.43 -6.62 -13.92
N GLY A 178 -7.42 -6.98 -15.20
CA GLY A 178 -8.43 -6.52 -16.17
C GLY A 178 -8.58 -5.00 -16.18
N ASP A 179 -9.83 -4.53 -16.09
CA ASP A 179 -10.17 -3.10 -16.06
C ASP A 179 -10.10 -2.46 -14.66
N HIS A 180 -9.68 -3.22 -13.63
CA HIS A 180 -9.51 -2.70 -12.28
C HIS A 180 -8.34 -1.72 -12.22
N ARG A 181 -8.54 -0.64 -11.47
CA ARG A 181 -7.64 0.51 -11.50
C ARG A 181 -6.80 0.58 -10.24
N PHE A 182 -5.59 1.06 -10.43
CA PHE A 182 -4.65 1.39 -9.39
C PHE A 182 -4.28 2.85 -9.46
N LEU A 183 -3.92 3.41 -8.31
CA LEU A 183 -3.47 4.78 -8.18
C LEU A 183 -2.11 4.78 -7.48
N SER A 184 -1.11 5.42 -8.06
CA SER A 184 0.14 5.74 -7.36
C SER A 184 0.11 7.22 -7.01
N ILE A 185 0.11 7.53 -5.71
CA ILE A 185 0.11 8.91 -5.20
C ILE A 185 1.56 9.29 -4.91
N PHE A 186 2.05 10.30 -5.62
CA PHE A 186 3.44 10.77 -5.52
C PHE A 186 3.61 11.84 -4.46
N ASP A 187 2.56 12.59 -4.17
CA ASP A 187 2.56 13.61 -3.12
C ASP A 187 1.66 13.17 -1.95
N GLY A 188 2.30 12.78 -0.85
CA GLY A 188 1.63 12.41 0.38
C GLY A 188 0.77 13.54 0.96
N ALA A 189 1.02 14.80 0.60
CA ALA A 189 0.24 15.94 1.07
C ALA A 189 -1.20 15.94 0.56
N LEU A 190 -1.46 15.23 -0.54
CA LEU A 190 -2.78 15.08 -1.14
C LEU A 190 -3.61 13.98 -0.48
N LEU A 191 -3.01 13.17 0.39
CA LEU A 191 -3.70 12.05 1.00
C LEU A 191 -4.78 12.52 1.98
N PRO A 192 -6.04 12.10 1.79
CA PRO A 192 -7.07 12.30 2.80
C PRO A 192 -6.80 11.41 4.02
N ARG A 193 -7.57 11.62 5.07
CA ARG A 193 -7.55 10.75 6.25
C ARG A 193 -7.87 9.31 5.84
N ALA A 194 -7.01 8.38 6.22
CA ALA A 194 -7.24 6.95 6.11
C ALA A 194 -8.20 6.49 7.20
N VAL A 195 -9.17 5.66 6.82
CA VAL A 195 -10.13 5.00 7.70
C VAL A 195 -9.79 3.51 7.75
N GLN A 196 -9.53 3.01 8.95
CA GLN A 196 -9.30 1.58 9.15
C GLN A 196 -10.61 0.82 8.94
N GLY A 197 -10.55 -0.27 8.16
CA GLY A 197 -11.66 -1.18 7.90
C GLY A 197 -11.47 -2.53 8.57
N ALA A 198 -11.93 -3.59 7.88
CA ALA A 198 -11.88 -4.97 8.35
C ALA A 198 -10.45 -5.50 8.52
N HIS A 199 -10.35 -6.57 9.31
CA HIS A 199 -9.17 -7.42 9.41
C HIS A 199 -9.39 -8.70 8.62
N TYR A 200 -8.31 -9.22 8.06
CA TYR A 200 -8.31 -10.46 7.30
C TYR A 200 -7.16 -11.34 7.75
N ARG A 201 -7.32 -12.67 7.68
CA ARG A 201 -6.22 -13.63 7.82
C ARG A 201 -5.97 -14.30 6.48
N PHE A 202 -4.79 -14.05 5.92
CA PHE A 202 -4.34 -14.71 4.71
C PHE A 202 -3.77 -16.07 5.10
N VAL A 203 -4.32 -17.15 4.53
CA VAL A 203 -3.93 -18.52 4.87
C VAL A 203 -2.87 -18.99 3.88
N TRP A 204 -1.60 -18.86 4.28
CA TRP A 204 -0.43 -19.29 3.52
C TRP A 204 -0.16 -20.78 3.76
N ASP A 205 0.00 -21.57 2.70
CA ASP A 205 0.23 -23.02 2.78
C ASP A 205 1.73 -23.43 2.68
N GLY A 206 2.64 -22.47 2.60
CA GLY A 206 4.06 -22.69 2.32
C GLY A 206 4.46 -22.36 0.88
N GLN A 207 3.50 -22.21 -0.03
CA GLN A 207 3.75 -21.89 -1.45
C GLN A 207 2.82 -20.80 -2.00
N LYS A 208 1.56 -20.80 -1.55
CA LYS A 208 0.54 -19.84 -1.95
C LYS A 208 -0.44 -19.55 -0.81
N ILE A 209 -1.12 -18.43 -0.90
CA ILE A 209 -2.30 -18.11 -0.12
C ILE A 209 -3.49 -18.83 -0.77
N LYS A 210 -4.04 -19.80 -0.06
CA LYS A 210 -5.18 -20.62 -0.52
C LYS A 210 -6.53 -19.93 -0.29
N SER A 211 -6.62 -19.14 0.77
CA SER A 211 -7.84 -18.44 1.16
C SER A 211 -7.55 -17.23 2.05
N ILE A 212 -8.55 -16.38 2.20
CA ILE A 212 -8.57 -15.23 3.09
C ILE A 212 -9.79 -15.36 4.01
N TYR A 213 -9.56 -15.37 5.32
CA TYR A 213 -10.63 -15.32 6.31
C TYR A 213 -10.93 -13.86 6.69
N ASP A 214 -12.20 -13.45 6.65
CA ASP A 214 -12.67 -12.14 7.07
C ASP A 214 -13.11 -12.18 8.54
N PHE A 215 -12.45 -11.38 9.40
CA PHE A 215 -12.79 -11.34 10.83
C PHE A 215 -14.09 -10.59 11.13
N SER A 216 -14.65 -9.83 10.17
CA SER A 216 -15.85 -9.03 10.38
C SER A 216 -17.15 -9.85 10.29
N ASP A 217 -17.19 -10.84 9.39
CA ASP A 217 -18.38 -11.67 9.18
C ASP A 217 -18.10 -13.18 9.21
N GLY A 218 -16.84 -13.58 9.43
CA GLY A 218 -16.42 -14.97 9.57
C GLY A 218 -16.37 -15.75 8.26
N LYS A 219 -16.46 -15.08 7.10
CA LYS A 219 -16.43 -15.75 5.80
C LYS A 219 -15.02 -16.08 5.36
N GLU A 220 -14.92 -17.14 4.57
CA GLU A 220 -13.70 -17.52 3.86
C GLU A 220 -13.84 -17.18 2.37
N ILE A 221 -12.91 -16.37 1.87
CA ILE A 221 -12.80 -16.00 0.46
C ILE A 221 -11.70 -16.88 -0.15
N LEU A 222 -12.09 -17.75 -1.09
CA LEU A 222 -11.15 -18.62 -1.77
C LEU A 222 -10.30 -17.83 -2.77
N ARG A 223 -9.04 -18.22 -2.96
CA ARG A 223 -8.11 -17.59 -3.92
C ARG A 223 -8.74 -17.36 -5.29
N GLY A 224 -9.40 -18.38 -5.85
CA GLY A 224 -9.96 -18.34 -7.20
C GLY A 224 -11.08 -17.31 -7.39
N ALA A 225 -11.65 -16.79 -6.30
CA ALA A 225 -12.62 -15.69 -6.36
C ALA A 225 -11.96 -14.30 -6.47
N LEU A 226 -10.67 -14.19 -6.17
CA LEU A 226 -9.93 -12.93 -6.13
C LEU A 226 -8.89 -12.81 -7.24
N VAL A 227 -8.25 -13.93 -7.57
CA VAL A 227 -7.11 -13.98 -8.48
C VAL A 227 -7.45 -14.97 -9.58
N ALA A 228 -7.51 -14.49 -10.83
CA ALA A 228 -7.67 -15.37 -11.97
C ALA A 228 -6.47 -16.33 -12.07
N PRO A 229 -6.62 -17.54 -12.64
CA PRO A 229 -5.57 -18.56 -12.65
C PRO A 229 -4.26 -18.10 -13.31
N ASP A 230 -4.33 -17.11 -14.19
CA ASP A 230 -3.26 -16.56 -15.04
C ASP A 230 -2.62 -15.28 -14.50
N VAL A 231 -3.07 -14.75 -13.36
CA VAL A 231 -2.44 -13.58 -12.72
C VAL A 231 -1.09 -14.00 -12.13
N GLY A 232 -0.04 -13.87 -12.96
CA GLY A 232 1.33 -14.24 -12.64
C GLY A 232 2.03 -13.27 -11.69
N ARG A 233 3.26 -13.63 -11.27
CA ARG A 233 4.11 -12.82 -10.37
C ARG A 233 4.35 -11.39 -10.87
N ASP A 234 4.36 -11.18 -12.19
CA ASP A 234 4.57 -9.87 -12.82
C ASP A 234 3.41 -8.88 -12.61
N ALA A 235 2.23 -9.35 -12.19
CA ALA A 235 1.11 -8.50 -11.80
C ALA A 235 1.40 -7.70 -10.50
N ALA A 236 2.32 -8.21 -9.67
CA ALA A 236 2.69 -7.66 -8.38
C ALA A 236 3.95 -6.77 -8.41
N GLU A 237 4.77 -6.88 -9.45
CA GLU A 237 5.89 -5.95 -9.77
C GLU A 237 5.43 -4.69 -10.48
#